data_AF-A0A2G9Z745-F1
#
_entry.id   AF-A0A2G9Z745-F1
#
_cell.length_a   1.000
_cell.length_b   1.000
_cell.length_c   1.000
_cell.angle_alpha   90.00
_cell.angle_beta   90.00
_cell.angle_gamma   90.00
#
_symmetry.space_group_name_H-M   'P 1'
#
loop_
_entity.id
_entity.type
_entity.pdbx_description
1 polymer ?
#
loop_
_entity_poly.entity_id
_entity_poly.type
_entity_poly.pdbx_seq_one_letter_code
_entity_poly.pdbx_strand_id
1 'polypeptide(L)' 'MCLAIPAKIIKINDQLAIVDFQGVKKEINISLVDVKTGDFVMVHAGFAIEKMEEDNVKEIKEYLK' A
#
# COMPACT_ATOMS: atom_id res chain seq x y z
N MET A 1 -12.87 11.07 7.43
CA MET A 1 -12.11 10.15 8.30
C MET A 1 -11.83 8.90 7.46
N CYS A 2 -10.62 8.75 6.95
CA CYS A 2 -10.23 7.55 6.18
C CYS A 2 -9.49 6.61 7.12
N LEU A 3 -9.93 5.35 7.23
CA LEU A 3 -9.13 4.31 7.89
C LEU A 3 -7.90 4.01 7.01
N ALA A 4 -6.72 3.99 7.62
CA ALA A 4 -5.47 3.64 6.95
C ALA A 4 -5.40 2.13 6.75
N ILE A 5 -6.03 1.64 5.67
CA ILE A 5 -5.95 0.23 5.27
C ILE A 5 -4.65 0.05 4.47
N PRO A 6 -3.77 -0.91 4.85
CA PRO A 6 -2.58 -1.24 4.09
C PRO A 6 -2.93 -1.66 2.66
N ALA A 7 -2.23 -1.11 1.68
CA ALA A 7 -2.40 -1.46 0.27
C ALA A 7 -1.25 -2.36 -0.17
N LYS A 8 -1.55 -3.50 -0.81
CA LYS A 8 -0.51 -4.39 -1.35
C LYS A 8 -0.12 -3.98 -2.75
N ILE A 9 1.15 -3.79 -3.05
CA ILE A 9 1.63 -3.56 -4.43
C ILE A 9 1.51 -4.84 -5.23
N ILE A 10 0.73 -4.80 -6.31
CA ILE A 10 0.53 -5.93 -7.24
C ILE A 10 1.20 -5.72 -8.59
N LYS A 11 1.51 -4.47 -8.96
CA LYS A 11 2.28 -4.15 -10.18
C LYS A 11 2.97 -2.79 -10.03
N ILE A 12 4.17 -2.65 -10.58
CA ILE A 12 4.90 -1.38 -10.67
C ILE A 12 5.16 -1.05 -12.14
N ASN A 13 4.91 0.20 -12.49
CA ASN A 13 5.18 0.82 -13.78
C ASN A 13 5.93 2.14 -13.53
N ASP A 14 7.26 2.08 -13.43
CA ASP A 14 8.10 3.24 -13.14
C ASP A 14 7.69 3.91 -11.80
N GLN A 15 7.27 5.18 -11.81
CA GLN A 15 6.82 5.91 -10.64
C GLN A 15 5.35 5.65 -10.22
N LEU A 16 4.63 4.82 -10.96
CA LEU A 16 3.24 4.45 -10.65
C LEU A 16 3.15 2.97 -10.27
N ALA A 17 2.28 2.65 -9.33
CA ALA A 17 2.01 1.28 -8.92
C ALA A 17 0.51 1.00 -8.86
N ILE A 18 0.12 -0.21 -9.26
CA ILE A 18 -1.21 -0.73 -8.95
C ILE A 18 -1.14 -1.41 -7.59
N VAL A 19 -1.98 -0.96 -6.68
CA VAL A 19 -2.16 -1.55 -5.35
C VAL A 19 -3.54 -2.18 -5.21
N ASP A 20 -3.63 -3.18 -4.33
CA ASP A 20 -4.86 -3.83 -3.93
C ASP A 20 -5.20 -3.48 -2.47
N PHE A 21 -6.39 -2.91 -2.28
CA PHE A 21 -7.00 -2.64 -1.00
C PHE A 21 -8.14 -3.63 -0.77
N GLN A 22 -7.82 -4.81 -0.25
CA GLN A 22 -8.82 -5.85 0.07
C GLN A 22 -9.81 -6.13 -1.10
N GLY A 23 -9.29 -6.21 -2.33
CA GLY A 23 -10.05 -6.45 -3.55
C GLY A 23 -10.33 -5.21 -4.40
N VAL A 24 -10.09 -4.00 -3.89
CA VAL A 24 -10.18 -2.76 -4.68
C VAL A 24 -8.82 -2.40 -5.25
N LYS A 25 -8.69 -2.38 -6.58
CA LYS A 25 -7.44 -2.01 -7.26
C LYS A 25 -7.41 -0.52 -7.57
N LYS A 26 -6.31 0.13 -7.25
CA LYS A 26 -6.06 1.54 -7.58
C LYS A 26 -4.63 1.76 -8.05
N GLU A 27 -4.47 2.72 -8.95
CA GLU A 27 -3.16 3.26 -9.30
C GLU A 27 -2.78 4.35 -8.29
N ILE A 28 -1.54 4.30 -7.81
CA ILE A 28 -0.97 5.28 -6.89
C ILE A 28 0.43 5.66 -7.36
N ASN A 29 0.88 6.85 -6.95
CA ASN A 29 2.25 7.27 -7.16
C ASN A 29 3.15 6.74 -6.04
N ILE A 30 4.30 6.18 -6.40
CA ILE A 30 5.28 5.60 -5.48
C ILE A 30 6.60 6.38 -5.46
N SER A 31 6.67 7.57 -6.06
CA SER A 31 7.91 8.37 -6.18
C SER A 31 8.51 8.78 -4.82
N LEU A 32 7.76 8.65 -3.73
CA LEU A 32 8.16 9.05 -2.38
C LEU A 32 8.75 7.89 -1.55
N VAL A 33 8.67 6.65 -2.04
CA VAL A 33 9.10 5.46 -1.28
C VAL A 33 9.80 4.46 -2.21
N ASP A 34 10.76 3.71 -1.66
CA ASP A 34 11.40 2.61 -2.39
C ASP A 34 10.71 1.28 -2.04
N VAL A 35 10.03 0.71 -3.03
CA VAL A 35 9.10 -0.42 -2.85
C VAL A 35 9.15 -1.35 -4.06
N LYS A 36 8.84 -2.63 -3.81
CA LYS A 36 8.74 -3.67 -4.84
C LYS A 36 7.37 -4.33 -4.82
N THR A 37 7.03 -5.02 -5.91
CA THR A 37 5.83 -5.85 -5.98
C THR A 37 5.80 -6.84 -4.82
N GLY A 38 4.68 -6.89 -4.10
CA GLY A 38 4.52 -7.70 -2.89
C GLY A 38 4.58 -6.90 -1.59
N ASP A 39 5.26 -5.74 -1.59
CA ASP A 39 5.32 -4.86 -0.43
C ASP A 39 3.94 -4.27 -0.10
N PHE A 40 3.75 -3.89 1.16
CA PHE A 40 2.59 -3.14 1.62
C PHE A 40 2.97 -1.69 1.84
N VAL A 41 2.08 -0.79 1.49
CA VAL A 41 2.29 0.66 1.64
C VAL A 41 1.09 1.33 2.28
N MET A 42 1.37 2.43 2.98
CA MET A 42 0.35 3.35 3.41
C MET A 42 0.08 4.38 2.32
N VAL A 43 -1.19 4.55 1.96
CA VAL A 43 -1.60 5.43 0.87
C VAL A 43 -2.36 6.63 1.41
N HIS A 44 -1.92 7.82 1.02
CA HIS A 44 -2.60 9.08 1.31
C HIS A 44 -2.68 9.94 0.06
N ALA A 45 -3.88 10.45 -0.25
CA ALA A 45 -4.13 11.32 -1.41
C ALA A 45 -3.61 10.77 -2.76
N GLY A 46 -3.53 9.44 -2.93
CA GLY A 46 -3.03 8.80 -4.15
C GLY A 46 -1.52 8.58 -4.20
N PHE A 47 -0.80 8.84 -3.11
CA PHE A 47 0.63 8.59 -2.98
C PHE A 47 0.90 7.52 -1.93
N ALA A 48 1.85 6.63 -2.21
CA ALA A 48 2.48 5.84 -1.17
C ALA A 48 3.39 6.76 -0.35
N ILE A 49 3.13 6.86 0.95
CA ILE A 49 3.87 7.74 1.86
C ILE A 49 4.82 6.98 2.78
N GLU A 50 4.56 5.69 2.99
CA GLU A 50 5.37 4.83 3.84
C GLU A 50 5.28 3.38 3.37
N LYS A 51 6.42 2.67 3.36
CA LYS A 51 6.48 1.23 3.21
C LYS A 51 6.25 0.57 4.57
N MET A 52 5.32 -0.37 4.64
CA MET A 52 5.06 -1.14 5.86
C MET A 52 5.92 -2.41 5.88
N GLU A 53 6.55 -2.64 7.03
CA GLU A 53 7.21 -3.90 7.36
C GLU A 53 6.18 -5.03 7.60
N GLU A 54 6.57 -6.27 7.33
CA GLU A 54 5.64 -7.41 7.36
C GLU A 54 4.95 -7.63 8.71
N ASP A 55 5.63 -7.36 9.82
CA ASP A 55 5.06 -7.49 11.17
C ASP A 55 3.95 -6.44 11.42
N ASN A 56 4.19 -5.18 11.05
CA ASN A 56 3.17 -4.12 11.14
C ASN A 56 1.93 -4.45 10.29
N VAL A 57 2.12 -5.05 9.11
CA VAL A 57 1.02 -5.46 8.23
C VAL A 57 0.18 -6.56 8.88
N LYS A 58 0.81 -7.52 9.59
CA LYS A 58 0.09 -8.59 10.28
C LYS A 58 -0.76 -8.03 11.41
N GLU A 59 -0.18 -7.19 12.26
CA GLU A 59 -0.88 -6.57 13.39
C GLU A 59 -2.11 -5.78 12.90
N ILE A 60 -1.94 -4.89 11.91
CA ILE A 60 -3.06 -4.09 11.37
C ILE A 60 -4.15 -4.99 10.76
N LYS A 61 -3.78 -6.08 10.07
CA LYS A 61 -4.77 -7.03 9.54
C LYS A 61 -5.54 -7.76 10.62
N GLU A 62 -4.94 -8.04 11.77
CA GLU A 62 -5.66 -8.63 12.90
C GLU A 62 -6.70 -7.66 13.48
N TYR A 63 -6.39 -6.36 13.54
CA TYR A 63 -7.34 -5.33 13.99
C TYR A 63 -8.47 -5.01 13.00
N LEU A 64 -8.28 -5.32 11.72
CA LEU A 64 -9.26 -5.07 10.65
C LEU A 64 -10.19 -6.27 10.36
N LYS A 65 -10.07 -7.37 11.12
CA LYS A 65 -10.99 -8.52 11.02
C LYS A 65 -12.38 -8.24 11.62
#